data_AF-A0A7S2IY89-F1
#
_entry.id   AF-A0A7S2IY89-F1
#
_cell.length_a   1.000
_cell.length_b   1.000
_cell.length_c   1.000
_cell.angle_alpha   90.00
_cell.angle_beta   90.00
_cell.angle_gamma   90.00
#
_symmetry.space_group_name_H-M   'P 1'
#
loop_
_entity.id
_entity.type
_entity.pdbx_description
1 polymer ?
#
loop_
_entity_poly.entity_id
_entity_poly.type
_entity_poly.pdbx_seq_one_letter_code
_entity_poly.pdbx_strand_id
1 'polypeptide(L)'
;MAPKAFVALALVVAALAQDAVPDAEIDAALGSDDTCGSFGDDAAVCALNALQRRALEVDAEADGEERGACDHGLVGQVKSFAPGCLGACPQACGPLGQAIDAYLKKGGQAAAKPVICRHKSQFACAYDHWGSCKTLVSKAAGFGFKLPTSAGALNAQCR
;
A
#
# COMPACT_ATOMS: atom_id res chain seq x y z
N MET A 1 -62.18 -3.42 -27.73
CA MET A 1 -61.17 -4.03 -28.64
C MET A 1 -59.80 -3.72 -28.07
N ALA A 2 -59.10 -4.72 -27.54
CA ALA A 2 -57.69 -4.65 -27.15
C ALA A 2 -57.12 -6.07 -27.27
N PRO A 3 -56.12 -6.32 -28.11
CA PRO A 3 -55.53 -7.65 -28.25
C PRO A 3 -54.36 -7.85 -27.28
N LYS A 4 -54.08 -9.14 -27.11
CA LYS A 4 -53.08 -9.84 -26.29
C LYS A 4 -51.66 -9.68 -26.85
N ALA A 5 -50.62 -9.90 -26.01
CA ALA A 5 -49.37 -10.65 -26.27
C ALA A 5 -48.17 -10.08 -25.45
N PHE A 6 -47.61 -10.81 -24.50
CA PHE A 6 -46.44 -11.73 -24.58
C PHE A 6 -45.07 -11.07 -24.25
N VAL A 7 -44.56 -11.44 -23.07
CA VAL A 7 -43.17 -11.72 -22.66
C VAL A 7 -42.02 -11.26 -23.57
N ALA A 8 -41.08 -10.49 -23.02
CA ALA A 8 -39.64 -10.69 -23.26
C ALA A 8 -38.79 -10.04 -22.17
N LEU A 9 -38.15 -10.90 -21.37
CA LEU A 9 -36.96 -10.62 -20.57
C LEU A 9 -35.82 -10.24 -21.54
N ALA A 10 -35.27 -9.04 -21.46
CA ALA A 10 -34.03 -8.68 -22.16
C ALA A 10 -33.13 -7.85 -21.23
N LEU A 11 -31.94 -8.38 -21.01
CA LEU A 11 -30.86 -7.87 -20.19
C LEU A 11 -30.47 -6.43 -20.61
N VAL A 12 -30.50 -5.51 -19.64
CA VAL A 12 -29.86 -4.20 -19.79
C VAL A 12 -28.37 -4.39 -19.52
N VAL A 13 -27.58 -4.59 -20.59
CA VAL A 13 -26.13 -4.37 -20.55
C VAL A 13 -25.91 -2.88 -20.81
N ALA A 14 -26.00 -2.06 -19.76
CA ALA A 14 -25.49 -0.70 -19.78
C ALA A 14 -24.02 -0.76 -19.34
N ALA A 15 -23.15 -1.02 -20.32
CA ALA A 15 -21.71 -0.98 -20.17
C ALA A 15 -21.24 0.47 -19.90
N LEU A 16 -20.53 0.64 -18.78
CA LEU A 16 -19.33 1.45 -18.63
C LEU A 16 -19.12 2.56 -19.69
N ALA A 17 -19.80 3.69 -19.51
CA ALA A 17 -19.49 4.92 -20.20
C ALA A 17 -19.23 6.00 -19.14
N GLN A 18 -18.04 5.96 -18.53
CA GLN A 18 -17.38 7.05 -17.81
C GLN A 18 -15.93 6.60 -17.56
N ASP A 19 -14.97 7.40 -18.01
CA ASP A 19 -13.52 7.19 -18.08
C ASP A 19 -13.00 6.35 -19.26
N ALA A 20 -13.32 6.80 -20.49
CA ALA A 20 -12.40 6.61 -21.60
C ALA A 20 -11.23 7.59 -21.39
N VAL A 21 -10.11 7.10 -20.84
CA VAL A 21 -8.87 7.86 -20.71
C VAL A 21 -8.44 8.26 -22.13
N PRO A 22 -8.29 9.56 -22.44
CA PRO A 22 -7.95 9.99 -23.79
C PRO A 22 -6.57 9.44 -24.17
N ASP A 23 -6.44 8.86 -25.36
CA ASP A 23 -5.17 8.29 -25.87
C ASP A 23 -4.01 9.30 -25.79
N ALA A 24 -4.31 10.60 -25.87
CA ALA A 24 -3.34 11.68 -25.74
C ALA A 24 -2.69 11.80 -24.34
N GLU A 25 -3.39 11.42 -23.27
CA GLU A 25 -2.85 11.43 -21.91
C GLU A 25 -1.97 10.19 -21.66
N ILE A 26 -2.31 9.08 -22.31
CA ILE A 26 -1.48 7.87 -22.38
C ILE A 26 -0.20 8.15 -23.17
N ASP A 27 -0.29 8.80 -24.34
CA ASP A 27 0.88 9.19 -25.15
C ASP A 27 1.77 10.21 -24.43
N ALA A 28 1.19 11.16 -23.69
CA ALA A 28 1.96 12.11 -22.90
C ALA A 28 2.69 11.42 -21.72
N ALA A 29 2.05 10.44 -21.07
CA ALA A 29 2.67 9.65 -20.01
C ALA A 29 3.75 8.68 -20.53
N LEU A 30 3.52 8.07 -21.70
CA LEU A 30 4.46 7.15 -22.35
C LEU A 30 5.62 7.87 -23.03
N GLY A 31 5.41 9.10 -23.52
CA GLY A 31 6.43 9.92 -24.16
C GLY A 31 7.35 10.65 -23.18
N SER A 32 7.07 10.61 -21.88
CA SER A 32 7.84 11.32 -20.86
C SER A 32 8.94 10.48 -20.19
N ASP A 33 9.11 9.20 -20.57
CA ASP A 33 10.24 8.37 -20.10
C ASP A 33 11.36 8.38 -21.16
N ASP A 34 12.39 9.21 -20.94
CA ASP A 34 13.56 9.37 -21.84
C ASP A 34 14.37 8.07 -22.06
N THR A 35 13.98 6.98 -21.40
CA THR A 35 14.60 5.65 -21.48
C THR A 35 14.43 5.01 -22.86
N CYS A 36 13.34 5.31 -23.56
CA CYS A 36 13.02 4.74 -24.87
C CYS A 36 12.88 5.86 -25.91
N GLY A 37 13.59 5.77 -27.04
CA GLY A 37 13.51 6.78 -28.09
C GLY A 37 12.10 6.90 -28.69
N SER A 38 11.65 8.13 -28.95
CA SER A 38 10.28 8.40 -29.43
C SER A 38 9.99 8.00 -30.89
N PHE A 39 10.97 7.48 -31.63
CA PHE A 39 10.82 7.16 -33.05
C PHE A 39 11.54 5.86 -33.43
N GLY A 40 10.79 4.92 -34.01
CA GLY A 40 11.28 3.64 -34.52
C GLY A 40 10.30 2.49 -34.23
N ASP A 41 10.35 1.43 -35.04
CA ASP A 41 9.46 0.26 -34.93
C ASP A 41 9.62 -0.52 -33.60
N ASP A 42 10.71 -0.24 -32.86
CA ASP A 42 11.06 -0.89 -31.60
C ASP A 42 10.71 -0.05 -30.35
N ALA A 43 10.22 1.19 -30.52
CA ALA A 43 9.91 2.09 -29.40
C ALA A 43 8.81 1.53 -28.49
N ALA A 44 7.77 0.96 -29.08
CA ALA A 44 6.69 0.30 -28.35
C ALA A 44 7.17 -0.95 -27.59
N VAL A 45 8.09 -1.71 -28.19
CA VAL A 45 8.67 -2.91 -27.57
C VAL A 45 9.58 -2.54 -26.40
N CYS A 46 10.36 -1.45 -26.53
CA CYS A 46 11.15 -0.88 -25.45
C CYS A 46 10.27 -0.44 -24.28
N ALA A 47 9.20 0.32 -24.55
CA ALA A 47 8.28 0.80 -23.52
C ALA A 47 7.61 -0.38 -22.77
N LEU A 48 7.20 -1.42 -23.50
CA LEU A 48 6.58 -2.60 -22.90
C LEU A 48 7.57 -3.40 -22.03
N ASN A 49 8.82 -3.57 -22.47
CA ASN A 49 9.87 -4.21 -21.68
C ASN A 49 10.26 -3.38 -20.45
N ALA A 50 10.33 -2.06 -20.57
CA ALA A 50 10.62 -1.16 -19.46
C ALA A 50 9.53 -1.25 -18.38
N LEU A 51 8.25 -1.27 -18.77
CA LEU A 51 7.13 -1.49 -17.86
C LEU A 51 7.19 -2.85 -17.18
N GLN A 52 7.51 -3.92 -17.92
CA GLN A 52 7.67 -5.25 -17.33
C GLN A 52 8.82 -5.30 -16.32
N ARG A 53 9.95 -4.63 -16.58
CA ARG A 53 11.06 -4.55 -15.61
C ARG A 53 10.68 -3.74 -14.38
N ARG A 54 10.02 -2.60 -14.55
CA ARG A 54 9.53 -1.77 -13.43
C ARG A 54 8.48 -2.51 -12.60
N ALA A 55 7.58 -3.27 -13.22
CA ALA A 55 6.59 -4.08 -12.49
C ALA A 55 7.24 -5.18 -11.64
N LEU A 56 8.36 -5.75 -12.10
CA LEU A 56 9.16 -6.71 -11.33
C LEU A 56 10.04 -6.02 -10.26
N GLU A 57 10.46 -4.78 -10.50
CA GLU A 57 11.20 -3.94 -9.56
C GLU A 57 10.31 -3.37 -8.45
N VAL A 58 9.00 -3.18 -8.68
CA VAL A 58 8.01 -2.79 -7.63
C VAL A 58 7.88 -3.84 -6.52
N ASP A 59 8.24 -5.10 -6.77
CA ASP A 59 8.37 -6.14 -5.72
C ASP A 59 9.74 -6.10 -5.00
N ALA A 60 10.75 -5.42 -5.56
CA ALA A 60 12.11 -5.36 -5.03
C ALA A 60 12.48 -4.00 -4.40
N GLU A 61 11.80 -2.91 -4.76
CA GLU A 61 12.08 -1.54 -4.31
C GLU A 61 10.80 -0.90 -3.78
N ALA A 62 10.54 -1.17 -2.50
CA ALA A 62 9.57 -0.42 -1.71
C ALA A 62 10.16 0.94 -1.30
N ASP A 63 10.42 1.82 -2.27
CA ASP A 63 10.63 3.25 -2.01
C ASP A 63 9.40 4.02 -2.49
N GLY A 64 8.53 4.28 -1.51
CA GLY A 64 7.23 4.93 -1.66
C GLY A 64 7.36 6.46 -1.79
N GLU A 65 7.81 6.91 -2.94
CA GLU A 65 7.76 8.31 -3.37
C GLU A 65 6.88 8.33 -4.63
N GLU A 66 5.57 8.16 -4.51
CA GLU A 66 4.59 9.14 -5.04
C GLU A 66 3.24 9.06 -4.28
N ARG A 67 3.12 8.13 -3.32
CA ARG A 67 2.09 8.07 -2.28
C ARG A 67 2.77 7.61 -1.00
N GLY A 68 2.96 8.51 -0.03
CA GLY A 68 3.80 8.26 1.15
C GLY A 68 3.53 6.90 1.80
N ALA A 69 4.57 6.27 2.36
CA ALA A 69 4.53 4.92 2.96
C ALA A 69 3.38 4.68 3.96
N CYS A 70 2.82 5.74 4.53
CA CYS A 70 1.71 5.70 5.48
C CYS A 70 0.32 5.68 4.84
N ASP A 71 0.21 5.97 3.55
CA ASP A 71 -1.05 6.34 2.87
C ASP A 71 -1.54 5.27 1.89
N HIS A 72 -0.82 4.17 1.76
CA HIS A 72 -1.15 3.08 0.86
C HIS A 72 -1.16 1.71 1.55
N GLY A 73 -1.77 0.73 0.89
CA GLY A 73 -1.83 -0.65 1.36
C GLY A 73 -2.43 -0.81 2.76
N LEU A 74 -1.99 -1.85 3.47
CA LEU A 74 -2.43 -2.08 4.85
C LEU A 74 -1.92 -1.02 5.83
N VAL A 75 -0.81 -0.35 5.53
CA VAL A 75 -0.30 0.74 6.38
C VAL A 75 -1.28 1.91 6.37
N GLY A 76 -1.85 2.26 5.21
CA GLY A 76 -2.93 3.24 5.10
C GLY A 76 -4.17 2.86 5.90
N GLN A 77 -4.54 1.58 5.90
CA GLN A 77 -5.64 1.10 6.75
C GLN A 77 -5.30 1.22 8.23
N VAL A 78 -4.06 0.92 8.63
CA VAL A 78 -3.58 1.10 10.00
C VAL A 78 -3.57 2.58 10.41
N LYS A 79 -3.20 3.49 9.50
CA LYS A 79 -3.29 4.94 9.67
C LYS A 79 -4.71 5.38 10.00
N SER A 80 -5.73 4.79 9.39
CA SER A 80 -7.13 5.15 9.66
C SER A 80 -7.56 4.92 11.12
N PHE A 81 -6.93 3.97 11.84
CA PHE A 81 -7.22 3.75 13.25
C PHE A 81 -6.50 4.72 14.20
N ALA A 82 -5.38 5.28 13.76
CA ALA A 82 -4.57 6.21 14.55
C ALA A 82 -3.84 7.21 13.63
N PRO A 83 -4.57 8.14 12.97
CA PRO A 83 -3.99 9.02 11.97
C PRO A 83 -2.95 9.95 12.58
N GLY A 84 -3.18 10.39 13.82
CA GLY A 84 -2.23 11.20 14.57
C GLY A 84 -0.94 10.46 14.96
N CYS A 85 -0.92 9.13 14.97
CA CYS A 85 0.29 8.36 15.29
C CYS A 85 1.24 8.29 14.09
N LEU A 86 0.74 7.79 12.95
CA LEU A 86 1.57 7.67 11.75
C LEU A 86 1.85 9.02 11.09
N GLY A 87 1.02 10.04 11.34
CA GLY A 87 1.34 11.43 10.98
C GLY A 87 2.49 12.03 11.81
N ALA A 88 2.58 11.69 13.10
CA ALA A 88 3.70 12.14 13.95
C ALA A 88 4.98 11.32 13.73
N CYS A 89 4.84 10.07 13.25
CA CYS A 89 5.92 9.13 13.08
C CYS A 89 5.99 8.56 11.65
N PRO A 90 6.23 9.40 10.62
CA PRO A 90 6.25 8.95 9.22
C PRO A 90 7.37 7.92 8.95
N GLN A 91 8.49 8.01 9.67
CA GLN A 91 9.59 7.06 9.56
C GLN A 91 9.18 5.63 9.94
N ALA A 92 8.11 5.43 10.72
CA ALA A 92 7.66 4.10 11.10
C ALA A 92 6.90 3.38 9.98
N CYS A 93 6.41 4.10 8.96
CA CYS A 93 5.46 3.56 8.00
C CYS A 93 6.06 2.50 7.06
N GLY A 94 7.27 2.71 6.55
CA GLY A 94 7.97 1.70 5.75
C GLY A 94 8.20 0.39 6.51
N PRO A 95 8.85 0.42 7.69
CA PRO A 95 8.98 -0.76 8.55
C PRO A 95 7.67 -1.39 8.98
N LEU A 96 6.62 -0.58 9.18
CA LEU A 96 5.30 -1.06 9.55
C LEU A 96 4.71 -1.91 8.42
N GLY A 97 4.85 -1.49 7.16
CA GLY A 97 4.49 -2.31 6.00
C GLY A 97 5.22 -3.65 5.99
N GLN A 98 6.56 -3.62 6.16
CA GLN A 98 7.37 -4.84 6.23
C GLN A 98 6.94 -5.77 7.39
N ALA A 99 6.58 -5.20 8.54
CA ALA A 99 6.14 -5.97 9.71
C ALA A 99 4.74 -6.58 9.49
N ILE A 100 3.83 -5.86 8.83
CA ILE A 100 2.51 -6.35 8.44
C ILE A 100 2.65 -7.49 7.43
N ASP A 101 3.50 -7.33 6.41
CA ASP A 101 3.78 -8.38 5.43
C ASP A 101 4.35 -9.63 6.09
N ALA A 102 5.32 -9.47 6.99
CA ALA A 102 5.86 -10.59 7.74
C ALA A 102 4.79 -11.26 8.62
N TYR A 103 3.92 -10.48 9.26
CA TYR A 103 2.81 -11.01 10.05
C TYR A 103 1.87 -11.87 9.21
N LEU A 104 1.41 -11.35 8.07
CA LEU A 104 0.42 -12.02 7.23
C LEU A 104 1.00 -13.19 6.44
N LYS A 105 2.21 -13.04 5.90
CA LYS A 105 2.80 -14.00 4.96
C LYS A 105 3.69 -15.05 5.62
N LYS A 106 4.25 -14.77 6.81
CA LYS A 106 5.33 -15.59 7.41
C LYS A 106 5.01 -16.17 8.80
N GLY A 107 3.77 -16.07 9.27
CA GLY A 107 3.33 -16.78 10.48
C GLY A 107 3.13 -15.89 11.72
N GLY A 108 2.57 -14.69 11.54
CA GLY A 108 2.08 -13.86 12.63
C GLY A 108 3.17 -13.10 13.39
N GLN A 109 2.93 -12.87 14.69
CA GLN A 109 3.76 -11.99 15.51
C GLN A 109 5.23 -12.45 15.57
N ALA A 110 5.47 -13.77 15.56
CA ALA A 110 6.82 -14.32 15.58
C ALA A 110 7.66 -13.87 14.38
N ALA A 111 7.03 -13.72 13.21
CA ALA A 111 7.72 -13.29 11.99
C ALA A 111 7.85 -11.76 11.87
N ALA A 112 6.90 -11.02 12.43
CA ALA A 112 6.94 -9.56 12.43
C ALA A 112 7.91 -8.98 13.46
N LYS A 113 8.10 -9.66 14.61
CA LYS A 113 8.96 -9.17 15.70
C LYS A 113 10.41 -8.86 15.26
N PRO A 114 11.10 -9.70 14.46
CA PRO A 114 12.43 -9.37 13.94
C PRO A 114 12.47 -8.08 13.13
N VAL A 115 11.42 -7.78 12.33
CA VAL A 115 11.32 -6.54 11.56
C VAL A 115 11.21 -5.34 12.50
N ILE A 116 10.38 -5.45 13.54
CA ILE A 116 10.24 -4.41 14.56
C ILE A 116 11.57 -4.18 15.29
N CYS A 117 12.27 -5.24 15.64
CA CYS A 117 13.54 -5.14 16.35
C CYS A 117 14.67 -4.56 15.49
N ARG A 118 14.69 -4.87 14.18
CA ARG A 118 15.63 -4.26 13.22
C ARG A 118 15.39 -2.76 13.07
N HIS A 119 14.13 -2.34 13.05
CA HIS A 119 13.72 -0.94 12.82
C HIS A 119 13.29 -0.23 14.10
N LYS A 120 13.82 -0.66 15.25
CA LYS A 120 13.42 -0.25 16.58
C LYS A 120 13.42 1.27 16.80
N SER A 121 14.41 1.98 16.27
CA SER A 121 14.51 3.45 16.37
C SER A 121 13.34 4.15 15.67
N GLN A 122 12.89 3.63 14.52
CA GLN A 122 11.80 4.20 13.75
C GLN A 122 10.45 4.00 14.47
N PHE A 123 10.28 2.86 15.13
CA PHE A 123 9.12 2.57 16.00
C PHE A 123 9.17 3.29 17.36
N ALA A 124 10.34 3.72 17.83
CA ALA A 124 10.49 4.35 19.14
C ALA A 124 9.69 5.68 19.25
N CYS A 125 9.55 6.41 18.15
CA CYS A 125 8.74 7.64 18.05
C CYS A 125 7.31 7.46 18.58
N ALA A 126 6.72 6.27 18.43
CA ALA A 126 5.36 6.00 18.90
C ALA A 126 5.22 6.16 20.43
N TYR A 127 6.32 6.00 21.18
CA TYR A 127 6.33 6.18 22.64
C TYR A 127 6.50 7.64 23.04
N ASP A 128 7.15 8.46 22.22
CA ASP A 128 7.22 9.91 22.43
C ASP A 128 5.86 10.57 22.14
N HIS A 129 5.11 10.00 21.18
CA HIS A 129 3.75 10.42 20.81
C HIS A 129 2.66 9.46 21.35
N TRP A 130 2.86 8.93 22.56
CA TRP A 130 2.01 7.88 23.12
C TRP A 130 0.51 8.23 23.16
N GLY A 131 0.17 9.50 23.38
CA GLY A 131 -1.22 9.97 23.37
C GLY A 131 -1.97 9.62 22.07
N SER A 132 -1.30 9.78 20.93
CA SER A 132 -1.83 9.48 19.60
C SER A 132 -1.63 8.02 19.20
N CYS A 133 -0.59 7.36 19.73
CA CYS A 133 -0.18 6.02 19.30
C CYS A 133 -0.74 4.86 20.14
N LYS A 134 -1.21 5.11 21.37
CA LYS A 134 -1.73 4.05 22.26
C LYS A 134 -2.89 3.26 21.64
N THR A 135 -3.75 3.92 20.88
CA THR A 135 -4.92 3.28 20.24
C THR A 135 -4.47 2.24 19.23
N LEU A 136 -3.39 2.52 18.50
CA LEU A 136 -2.80 1.59 17.53
C LEU A 136 -2.28 0.32 18.23
N VAL A 137 -1.55 0.50 19.34
CA VAL A 137 -1.04 -0.60 20.16
C VAL A 137 -2.18 -1.47 20.71
N SER A 138 -3.26 -0.86 21.20
CA SER A 138 -4.43 -1.58 21.67
C SER A 138 -5.15 -2.33 20.55
N LYS A 139 -5.26 -1.75 19.36
CA LYS A 139 -5.88 -2.40 18.20
C LYS A 139 -5.06 -3.61 17.73
N ALA A 140 -3.73 -3.48 17.68
CA ALA A 140 -2.84 -4.58 17.34
C ALA A 140 -3.05 -5.81 18.25
N ALA A 141 -3.26 -5.59 19.56
CA ALA A 141 -3.54 -6.67 20.50
C ALA A 141 -4.84 -7.42 20.17
N GLY A 142 -5.87 -6.73 19.66
CA GLY A 142 -7.10 -7.34 19.18
C GLY A 142 -6.92 -8.25 17.97
N PHE A 143 -5.87 -8.03 17.17
CA PHE A 143 -5.49 -8.90 16.06
C PHE A 143 -4.52 -10.03 16.47
N GLY A 144 -4.24 -10.19 17.76
CA GLY A 144 -3.28 -11.17 18.27
C GLY A 144 -1.83 -10.70 18.27
N PHE A 145 -1.57 -9.42 17.97
CA PHE A 145 -0.24 -8.83 17.98
C PHE A 145 -0.01 -8.01 19.25
N LYS A 146 0.73 -8.57 20.21
CA LYS A 146 1.07 -7.88 21.45
C LYS A 146 2.28 -6.97 21.26
N LEU A 147 2.01 -5.70 20.99
CA LEU A 147 3.03 -4.66 20.92
C LEU A 147 3.48 -4.22 22.33
N PRO A 148 4.76 -3.86 22.52
CA PRO A 148 5.23 -3.26 23.77
C PRO A 148 4.55 -1.90 23.99
N THR A 149 4.14 -1.64 25.24
CA THR A 149 3.45 -0.40 25.65
C THR A 149 4.39 0.70 26.11
N SER A 150 5.70 0.46 26.09
CA SER A 150 6.72 1.44 26.42
C SER A 150 8.01 1.20 25.64
N ALA A 151 8.82 2.26 25.48
CA ALA A 151 10.14 2.14 24.89
C ALA A 151 11.02 1.14 25.65
N GLY A 152 10.94 1.10 26.98
CA GLY A 152 11.66 0.13 27.82
C GLY A 152 11.27 -1.32 27.50
N ALA A 153 9.97 -1.58 27.32
CA ALA A 153 9.47 -2.90 26.93
C ALA A 153 9.92 -3.27 25.51
N LEU A 154 9.93 -2.33 24.57
CA LEU A 154 10.46 -2.56 23.22
C LEU A 154 11.95 -2.92 23.27
N ASN A 155 12.73 -2.17 24.04
CA ASN A 155 14.15 -2.45 24.24
C ASN A 155 14.39 -3.84 24.83
N ALA A 156 13.61 -4.26 25.83
CA ALA A 156 13.75 -5.55 26.48
C ALA A 156 13.37 -6.72 25.56
N GLN A 157 12.38 -6.53 24.68
CA GLN A 157 11.91 -7.57 23.76
C GLN A 157 12.81 -7.78 22.53
N CYS A 158 13.65 -6.79 22.21
CA CYS A 158 14.53 -6.73 21.05
C CYS A 158 16.02 -6.79 21.43
N ARG A 159 16.35 -7.57 22.47
CA ARG A 159 17.73 -7.89 22.85
C ARG A 159 18.24 -9.11 22.08
#